data_AF-A0A0A1UG42-F1
#
_entry.id   AF-A0A0A1UG42-F1
#
_cell.length_a   1.000
_cell.length_b   1.000
_cell.length_c   1.000
_cell.angle_alpha   90.00
_cell.angle_beta   90.00
_cell.angle_gamma   90.00
#
_symmetry.space_group_name_H-M   'P 1'
#
loop_
_entity.id
_entity.type
_entity.pdbx_description
1 polymer ?
#
loop_
_entity_poly.entity_id
_entity_poly.type
_entity_poly.pdbx_seq_one_letter_code
_entity_poly.pdbx_strand_id
1 'polypeptide(L)'
;MFETIYTSFKHTQLCLFIQMYSIIFLSLVLSVLSTTSCYVKDEAKKCIKDGSGEAKCKDDVKITKEDAMALCEDAFQDNMDITSFVFEGTDKLVIGKNAFKGATKLVSFTANSGIQSLGTSAFEGDVALTKIDLTGLAEIPESAFKGCSKLADVTGTENVATVQKDAFNGCVKLLSVNFYAPLTKLLDSLASQNNLFFHGTVQPTTLPDPTTPINNKLKVFVTDSYTAGTFGGLIALKANCTTLQCVDISTKIPDENPPQPAAKTEKALKCVDCDSKKMSVDGNNYYCEIDMTECIKTHTDCRICTKEKCQKCVISKYLEEDTCKQTCSDGYYKDTTEFMCNKCKDEKCKTCGADLECIECKDNHFLIEDTKKCTTDSTCPAGYYKEETAKKCVKCGSNCKVCTKDACTSCTTDSYYVDRNECKACSESITNCGKCTSQKECTKCSKGNLIKDKTKCVDTCPDKFYSANKVCTECEQSCKRCVEAGKCTECPDNDILLLDTGKCQSGTECPNGYSKDTTGKKCIKCIHFL
;
A
#
# COMPACT_ATOMS: atom_id res chain seq x y z
N MET A 1 68.33 24.04 -59.33
CA MET A 1 68.26 25.24 -58.44
C MET A 1 66.91 25.97 -58.52
N PHE A 2 66.10 25.79 -59.57
CA PHE A 2 64.77 26.40 -59.69
C PHE A 2 63.63 25.67 -58.96
N GLU A 3 63.74 24.36 -58.67
CA GLU A 3 62.69 23.62 -57.95
C GLU A 3 62.70 23.82 -56.43
N THR A 4 63.83 24.23 -55.85
CA THR A 4 63.97 24.40 -54.39
C THR A 4 63.45 25.75 -53.89
N ILE A 5 63.40 26.78 -54.75
CA ILE A 5 62.89 28.10 -54.40
C ILE A 5 61.36 28.14 -54.50
N TYR A 6 60.76 27.38 -55.43
CA TYR A 6 59.32 27.36 -55.66
C TYR A 6 58.52 26.64 -54.54
N THR A 7 59.14 25.67 -53.87
CA THR A 7 58.55 24.93 -52.75
C THR A 7 58.62 25.71 -51.43
N SER A 8 59.67 26.50 -51.21
CA SER A 8 59.80 27.36 -50.03
C SER A 8 58.77 28.51 -50.04
N PHE A 9 58.52 29.13 -51.21
CA PHE A 9 57.62 30.29 -51.31
C PHE A 9 56.13 29.93 -51.10
N LYS A 10 55.71 28.70 -51.46
CA LYS A 10 54.34 28.22 -51.23
C LYS A 10 54.06 27.86 -49.77
N HIS A 11 55.05 27.40 -49.00
CA HIS A 11 54.84 27.07 -47.60
C HIS A 11 54.72 28.31 -46.70
N THR A 12 55.47 29.38 -46.97
CA THR A 12 55.40 30.61 -46.16
C THR A 12 54.12 31.40 -46.43
N GLN A 13 53.62 31.46 -47.67
CA GLN A 13 52.32 32.07 -47.96
C GLN A 13 51.14 31.24 -47.43
N LEU A 14 51.20 29.90 -47.48
CA LEU A 14 50.12 29.06 -46.96
C LEU A 14 50.02 29.14 -45.42
N CYS A 15 51.16 29.23 -44.70
CA CYS A 15 51.15 29.44 -43.25
C CYS A 15 50.60 30.81 -42.83
N LEU A 16 50.93 31.88 -43.54
CA LEU A 16 50.38 33.22 -43.27
C LEU A 16 48.87 33.28 -43.60
N PHE A 17 48.42 32.60 -44.66
CA PHE A 17 47.00 32.47 -44.96
C PHE A 17 46.23 31.64 -43.91
N ILE A 18 46.80 30.53 -43.40
CA ILE A 18 46.15 29.70 -42.36
C ILE A 18 46.12 30.41 -41.00
N GLN A 19 47.12 31.20 -40.64
CA GLN A 19 47.10 32.01 -39.43
C GLN A 19 46.14 33.20 -39.54
N MET A 20 46.06 33.85 -40.70
CA MET A 20 45.10 34.93 -40.94
C MET A 20 43.66 34.42 -40.99
N TYR A 21 43.40 33.26 -41.64
CA TYR A 21 42.09 32.60 -41.58
C TYR A 21 41.77 32.08 -40.18
N SER A 22 42.71 31.55 -39.41
CA SER A 22 42.46 31.13 -38.01
C SER A 22 42.14 32.31 -37.10
N ILE A 23 42.77 33.48 -37.28
CA ILE A 23 42.46 34.70 -36.52
C ILE A 23 41.14 35.33 -37.00
N ILE A 24 40.87 35.31 -38.31
CA ILE A 24 39.61 35.78 -38.89
C ILE A 24 38.46 34.85 -38.47
N PHE A 25 38.63 33.52 -38.46
CA PHE A 25 37.66 32.56 -37.95
C PHE A 25 37.50 32.66 -36.43
N LEU A 26 38.57 32.88 -35.66
CA LEU A 26 38.47 33.13 -34.21
C LEU A 26 37.73 34.45 -33.93
N SER A 27 37.94 35.49 -34.74
CA SER A 27 37.21 36.77 -34.65
C SER A 27 35.77 36.70 -35.19
N LEU A 28 35.50 35.86 -36.20
CA LEU A 28 34.16 35.61 -36.76
C LEU A 28 33.34 34.70 -35.85
N VAL A 29 33.99 33.77 -35.15
CA VAL A 29 33.38 32.93 -34.09
C VAL A 29 33.16 33.76 -32.81
N LEU A 30 34.02 34.72 -32.48
CA LEU A 30 33.77 35.74 -31.44
C LEU A 30 32.63 36.71 -31.83
N SER A 31 32.30 36.82 -33.12
CA SER A 31 31.17 37.61 -33.62
C SER A 31 29.90 36.79 -33.90
N VAL A 32 29.84 35.53 -33.45
CA VAL A 32 28.56 34.84 -33.28
C VAL A 32 27.83 35.52 -32.13
N LEU A 33 27.21 36.64 -32.46
CA LEU A 33 26.02 37.24 -31.85
C LEU A 33 25.91 36.99 -30.34
N SER A 34 26.69 37.73 -29.56
CA SER A 34 26.18 38.23 -28.28
C SER A 34 25.02 39.18 -28.63
N THR A 35 23.84 38.63 -28.90
CA THR A 35 22.62 39.40 -28.70
C THR A 35 22.60 39.68 -27.21
N THR A 36 22.91 40.91 -26.83
CA THR A 36 22.70 41.36 -25.45
C THR A 36 21.25 41.03 -25.11
N SER A 37 21.07 40.10 -24.18
CA SER A 37 19.75 39.77 -23.64
C SER A 37 19.09 41.07 -23.19
N CYS A 38 17.77 41.20 -23.40
CA CYS A 38 17.05 42.36 -22.89
C CYS A 38 16.99 42.37 -21.36
N TYR A 39 17.29 41.24 -20.71
CA TYR A 39 17.36 41.11 -19.26
C TYR A 39 18.81 41.14 -18.76
N VAL A 40 18.96 41.44 -17.47
CA VAL A 40 20.25 41.53 -16.78
C VAL A 40 20.34 40.44 -15.72
N LYS A 41 21.48 39.75 -15.67
CA LYS A 41 21.83 38.85 -14.57
C LYS A 41 22.40 39.67 -13.40
N ASP A 42 21.75 39.57 -12.26
CA ASP A 42 22.25 40.09 -10.99
C ASP A 42 23.10 39.01 -10.32
N GLU A 43 24.40 39.01 -10.59
CA GLU A 43 25.35 38.00 -10.09
C GLU A 43 25.42 37.94 -8.55
N ALA A 44 25.18 39.08 -7.88
CA ALA A 44 25.21 39.15 -6.42
C ALA A 44 23.99 38.46 -5.79
N LYS A 45 22.80 38.70 -6.35
CA LYS A 45 21.55 38.06 -5.90
C LYS A 45 21.26 36.72 -6.55
N LYS A 46 22.05 36.35 -7.57
CA LYS A 46 21.86 35.18 -8.42
C LYS A 46 20.45 35.11 -9.02
N CYS A 47 19.99 36.22 -9.59
CA CYS A 47 18.67 36.32 -10.19
C CYS A 47 18.66 37.18 -11.45
N ILE A 48 17.59 37.08 -12.23
CA ILE A 48 17.35 37.88 -13.42
C ILE A 48 16.42 39.04 -13.09
N LYS A 49 16.73 40.21 -13.63
CA LYS A 49 15.89 41.41 -13.65
C LYS A 49 15.76 41.96 -15.07
N ASP A 50 14.77 42.80 -15.27
CA ASP A 50 14.54 43.52 -16.51
C ASP A 50 15.74 44.39 -16.89
N GLY A 51 15.85 44.66 -18.18
CA GLY A 51 16.80 45.64 -18.69
C GLY A 51 16.46 47.06 -18.23
N SER A 52 17.42 47.95 -18.38
CA SER A 52 17.26 49.38 -18.03
C SER A 52 17.26 50.25 -19.28
N GLY A 53 16.45 51.31 -19.29
CA GLY A 53 16.42 52.28 -20.40
C GLY A 53 15.96 51.63 -21.70
N GLU A 54 16.68 51.87 -22.80
CA GLU A 54 16.37 51.29 -24.12
C GLU A 54 16.54 49.77 -24.18
N ALA A 55 17.23 49.17 -23.20
CA ALA A 55 17.42 47.73 -23.09
C ALA A 55 16.28 47.02 -22.34
N LYS A 56 15.29 47.75 -21.80
CA LYS A 56 14.13 47.15 -21.12
C LYS A 56 13.48 46.10 -22.04
N CYS A 57 13.15 44.95 -21.49
CA CYS A 57 12.53 43.87 -22.25
C CYS A 57 11.17 44.31 -22.81
N LYS A 58 10.87 43.84 -24.01
CA LYS A 58 9.62 44.08 -24.75
C LYS A 58 9.27 42.84 -25.54
N ASP A 59 8.01 42.75 -25.96
CA ASP A 59 7.47 41.63 -26.73
C ASP A 59 7.74 40.29 -26.02
N ASP A 60 8.36 39.33 -26.70
CA ASP A 60 8.61 38.00 -26.16
C ASP A 60 9.97 37.94 -25.43
N VAL A 61 9.94 37.54 -24.15
CA VAL A 61 11.13 37.34 -23.33
C VAL A 61 11.37 35.86 -23.13
N LYS A 62 12.60 35.43 -23.40
CA LYS A 62 13.01 34.04 -23.28
C LYS A 62 14.29 33.93 -22.46
N ILE A 63 14.20 33.23 -21.33
CA ILE A 63 15.37 32.82 -20.52
C ILE A 63 15.75 31.40 -20.92
N THR A 64 16.92 31.25 -21.55
CA THR A 64 17.41 29.94 -21.99
C THR A 64 17.95 29.11 -20.84
N LYS A 65 18.26 27.83 -21.11
CA LYS A 65 18.83 26.90 -20.12
C LYS A 65 20.16 27.39 -19.54
N GLU A 66 20.97 28.06 -20.37
CA GLU A 66 22.30 28.56 -20.04
C GLU A 66 22.23 29.80 -19.13
N ASP A 67 21.13 30.55 -19.22
CA ASP A 67 20.87 31.77 -18.46
C ASP A 67 19.93 31.56 -17.29
N ALA A 68 19.48 30.32 -17.06
CA ALA A 68 18.46 29.98 -16.09
C ALA A 68 18.88 30.34 -14.65
N MET A 69 18.17 31.31 -14.07
CA MET A 69 18.29 31.73 -12.66
C MET A 69 16.90 32.04 -12.10
N ALA A 70 16.81 32.30 -10.80
CA ALA A 70 15.60 32.85 -10.19
C ALA A 70 15.24 34.23 -10.80
N LEU A 71 13.98 34.64 -10.72
CA LEU A 71 13.61 36.03 -10.98
C LEU A 71 13.74 36.85 -9.69
N CYS A 72 14.35 38.02 -9.79
CA CYS A 72 14.53 38.92 -8.66
C CYS A 72 13.18 39.40 -8.09
N GLU A 73 13.22 39.94 -6.87
CA GLU A 73 12.16 40.86 -6.43
C GLU A 73 12.07 42.02 -7.44
N ASP A 74 10.84 42.36 -7.81
CA ASP A 74 10.47 43.39 -8.79
C ASP A 74 11.05 43.18 -10.20
N ALA A 75 11.47 41.96 -10.56
CA ALA A 75 12.25 41.66 -11.77
C ALA A 75 11.78 42.41 -13.03
N PHE A 76 10.51 42.28 -13.41
CA PHE A 76 9.82 42.90 -14.53
C PHE A 76 8.62 43.74 -14.07
N GLN A 77 8.69 44.30 -12.86
CA GLN A 77 7.63 45.13 -12.31
C GLN A 77 7.32 46.32 -13.26
N ASP A 78 6.03 46.57 -13.48
CA ASP A 78 5.49 47.62 -14.34
C ASP A 78 6.08 47.58 -15.77
N ASN A 79 6.52 46.41 -16.24
CA ASN A 79 6.89 46.22 -17.63
C ASN A 79 5.63 46.01 -18.48
N MET A 80 5.12 47.11 -19.02
CA MET A 80 3.94 47.13 -19.88
C MET A 80 4.23 46.82 -21.36
N ASP A 81 5.43 46.36 -21.71
CA ASP A 81 5.81 46.07 -23.10
C ASP A 81 6.10 44.59 -23.34
N ILE A 82 6.29 43.78 -22.29
CA ILE A 82 6.38 42.32 -22.42
C ILE A 82 4.99 41.74 -22.74
N THR A 83 4.94 40.88 -23.75
CA THR A 83 3.75 40.15 -24.19
C THR A 83 3.82 38.67 -23.83
N SER A 84 5.01 38.08 -23.79
CA SER A 84 5.19 36.70 -23.34
C SER A 84 6.49 36.50 -22.58
N PHE A 85 6.50 35.51 -21.69
CA PHE A 85 7.68 35.09 -20.95
C PHE A 85 7.83 33.57 -20.98
N VAL A 86 9.00 33.09 -21.39
CA VAL A 86 9.35 31.66 -21.46
C VAL A 86 10.64 31.40 -20.69
N PHE A 87 10.58 30.49 -19.73
CA PHE A 87 11.73 29.97 -19.00
C PHE A 87 12.01 28.52 -19.39
N GLU A 88 13.18 28.28 -19.98
CA GLU A 88 13.58 26.96 -20.47
C GLU A 88 14.50 26.20 -19.52
N GLY A 89 14.78 26.73 -18.33
CA GLY A 89 15.66 26.09 -17.35
C GLY A 89 15.23 24.67 -16.99
N THR A 90 16.21 23.83 -16.67
CA THR A 90 15.99 22.42 -16.29
C THR A 90 15.46 22.27 -14.87
N ASP A 91 15.73 23.24 -14.00
CA ASP A 91 15.20 23.29 -12.65
C ASP A 91 13.88 24.08 -12.61
N LYS A 92 13.09 23.85 -11.55
CA LYS A 92 11.86 24.62 -11.29
C LYS A 92 12.19 26.08 -11.02
N LEU A 93 11.39 27.00 -11.55
CA LEU A 93 11.63 28.44 -11.46
C LEU A 93 11.25 29.02 -10.09
N VAL A 94 12.13 29.84 -9.51
CA VAL A 94 11.85 30.69 -8.35
C VAL A 94 11.47 32.09 -8.83
N ILE A 95 10.30 32.59 -8.43
CA ILE A 95 9.78 33.89 -8.85
C ILE A 95 9.71 34.82 -7.64
N GLY A 96 10.43 35.95 -7.72
CA GLY A 96 10.47 36.95 -6.66
C GLY A 96 9.14 37.68 -6.42
N LYS A 97 9.06 38.37 -5.28
CA LYS A 97 7.93 39.26 -4.95
C LYS A 97 7.78 40.34 -6.03
N ASN A 98 6.52 40.64 -6.41
CA ASN A 98 6.16 41.58 -7.47
C ASN A 98 6.83 41.34 -8.84
N ALA A 99 7.41 40.16 -9.12
CA ALA A 99 8.30 39.98 -10.27
C ALA A 99 7.70 40.39 -11.63
N PHE A 100 6.39 40.29 -11.82
CA PHE A 100 5.66 40.77 -13.00
C PHE A 100 4.56 41.77 -12.66
N LYS A 101 4.45 42.23 -11.40
CA LYS A 101 3.36 43.11 -10.97
C LYS A 101 3.19 44.29 -11.92
N GLY A 102 1.99 44.46 -12.48
CA GLY A 102 1.68 45.54 -13.41
C GLY A 102 2.18 45.31 -14.84
N ALA A 103 2.56 44.09 -15.23
CA ALA A 103 2.91 43.73 -16.60
C ALA A 103 1.65 43.59 -17.45
N THR A 104 0.95 44.71 -17.66
CA THR A 104 -0.43 44.75 -18.19
C THR A 104 -0.61 44.20 -19.61
N LYS A 105 0.46 43.98 -20.37
CA LYS A 105 0.43 43.35 -21.70
C LYS A 105 0.88 41.88 -21.71
N LEU A 106 1.33 41.32 -20.59
CA LEU A 106 1.78 39.92 -20.51
C LEU A 106 0.58 38.99 -20.74
N VAL A 107 0.53 38.32 -21.89
CA VAL A 107 -0.56 37.42 -22.27
C VAL A 107 -0.27 35.98 -21.82
N SER A 108 0.99 35.56 -21.89
CA SER A 108 1.40 34.18 -21.63
C SER A 108 2.69 34.09 -20.83
N PHE A 109 2.69 33.23 -19.83
CA PHE A 109 3.85 32.86 -19.02
C PHE A 109 4.06 31.34 -19.12
N THR A 110 5.31 30.89 -19.26
CA THR A 110 5.63 29.46 -19.32
C THR A 110 6.96 29.18 -18.61
N ALA A 111 6.94 28.22 -17.68
CA ALA A 111 8.14 27.67 -17.05
C ALA A 111 8.18 26.15 -17.30
N ASN A 112 9.02 25.70 -18.23
CA ASN A 112 8.95 24.33 -18.79
C ASN A 112 9.12 23.23 -17.73
N SER A 113 9.89 23.49 -16.69
CA SER A 113 10.17 22.53 -15.61
C SER A 113 9.26 22.75 -14.38
N GLY A 114 8.31 23.68 -14.47
CA GLY A 114 7.42 24.07 -13.38
C GLY A 114 7.95 25.22 -12.52
N ILE A 115 7.20 25.56 -11.47
CA ILE A 115 7.49 26.66 -10.53
C ILE A 115 7.83 26.06 -9.17
N GLN A 116 8.94 26.49 -8.57
CA GLN A 116 9.37 26.07 -7.24
C GLN A 116 8.71 26.92 -6.16
N SER A 117 8.76 28.24 -6.34
CA SER A 117 8.17 29.21 -5.42
C SER A 117 7.74 30.46 -6.15
N LEU A 118 6.73 31.12 -5.58
CA LEU A 118 6.13 32.35 -6.06
C LEU A 118 6.20 33.39 -4.94
N GLY A 119 6.48 34.64 -5.28
CA GLY A 119 6.46 35.75 -4.33
C GLY A 119 5.09 36.40 -4.18
N THR A 120 4.87 37.10 -3.07
CA THR A 120 3.68 37.97 -2.86
C THR A 120 3.48 38.90 -4.05
N SER A 121 2.23 39.06 -4.50
CA SER A 121 1.86 39.95 -5.61
C SER A 121 2.61 39.73 -6.92
N ALA A 122 3.22 38.56 -7.15
CA ALA A 122 4.13 38.33 -8.27
C ALA A 122 3.53 38.67 -9.65
N PHE A 123 2.23 38.45 -9.87
CA PHE A 123 1.51 38.79 -11.10
C PHE A 123 0.35 39.75 -10.82
N GLU A 124 0.38 40.52 -9.72
CA GLU A 124 -0.70 41.44 -9.39
C GLU A 124 -0.89 42.48 -10.49
N GLY A 125 -2.11 42.62 -11.00
CA GLY A 125 -2.46 43.60 -12.04
C GLY A 125 -2.10 43.20 -13.46
N ASP A 126 -1.77 41.92 -13.71
CA ASP A 126 -1.45 41.42 -15.05
C ASP A 126 -2.72 41.14 -15.85
N VAL A 127 -3.40 42.23 -16.22
CA VAL A 127 -4.75 42.22 -16.80
C VAL A 127 -4.86 41.50 -18.15
N ALA A 128 -3.74 41.21 -18.82
CA ALA A 128 -3.69 40.47 -20.07
C ALA A 128 -3.46 38.96 -19.91
N LEU A 129 -2.98 38.51 -18.74
CA LEU A 129 -2.60 37.12 -18.52
C LEU A 129 -3.84 36.24 -18.61
N THR A 130 -3.79 35.22 -19.47
CA THR A 130 -4.96 34.38 -19.78
C THR A 130 -4.92 33.02 -19.07
N LYS A 131 -3.72 32.49 -18.84
CA LYS A 131 -3.51 31.18 -18.21
C LYS A 131 -2.22 31.15 -17.43
N ILE A 132 -2.16 30.31 -16.41
CA ILE A 132 -0.90 29.96 -15.73
C ILE A 132 -0.88 28.50 -15.28
N ASP A 133 0.27 27.86 -15.45
CA ASP A 133 0.55 26.52 -14.94
C ASP A 133 1.42 26.63 -13.69
N LEU A 134 0.90 26.13 -12.57
CA LEU A 134 1.53 26.18 -11.24
C LEU A 134 2.23 24.87 -10.88
N THR A 135 2.47 23.98 -11.85
CA THR A 135 3.07 22.66 -11.62
C THR A 135 4.30 22.75 -10.71
N GLY A 136 4.20 22.08 -9.55
CA GLY A 136 5.27 21.99 -8.56
C GLY A 136 5.23 23.01 -7.42
N LEU A 137 4.33 23.99 -7.48
CA LEU A 137 4.19 25.04 -6.46
C LEU A 137 3.46 24.52 -5.21
N ALA A 138 4.01 24.81 -4.03
CA ALA A 138 3.44 24.41 -2.74
C ALA A 138 2.50 25.46 -2.12
N GLU A 139 2.71 26.73 -2.41
CA GLU A 139 1.94 27.84 -1.85
C GLU A 139 1.62 28.87 -2.92
N ILE A 140 0.37 29.32 -2.96
CA ILE A 140 -0.07 30.49 -3.73
C ILE A 140 -0.09 31.69 -2.78
N PRO A 141 0.86 32.63 -2.89
CA PRO A 141 1.04 33.73 -1.94
C PRO A 141 -0.07 34.78 -1.98
N GLU A 142 -0.05 35.67 -0.99
CA GLU A 142 -1.01 36.76 -0.88
C GLU A 142 -0.99 37.62 -2.15
N SER A 143 -2.20 37.91 -2.67
CA SER A 143 -2.41 38.74 -3.87
C SER A 143 -1.64 38.30 -5.14
N ALA A 144 -1.16 37.06 -5.22
CA ALA A 144 -0.27 36.61 -6.29
C ALA A 144 -0.80 36.88 -7.71
N PHE A 145 -2.12 36.72 -7.94
CA PHE A 145 -2.82 36.98 -9.20
C PHE A 145 -3.92 38.03 -9.05
N LYS A 146 -3.84 38.87 -8.01
CA LYS A 146 -4.87 39.87 -7.75
C LYS A 146 -5.01 40.80 -8.95
N GLY A 147 -6.24 40.96 -9.45
CA GLY A 147 -6.54 41.83 -10.58
C GLY A 147 -6.20 41.26 -11.97
N CYS A 148 -5.79 39.99 -12.09
CA CYS A 148 -5.60 39.31 -13.38
C CYS A 148 -6.96 39.05 -14.06
N SER A 149 -7.60 40.10 -14.54
CA SER A 149 -9.01 40.09 -14.97
C SER A 149 -9.31 39.21 -16.19
N LYS A 150 -8.30 38.84 -16.98
CA LYS A 150 -8.43 37.90 -18.11
C LYS A 150 -7.96 36.48 -17.80
N LEU A 151 -7.40 36.23 -16.62
CA LEU A 151 -6.96 34.89 -16.23
C LEU A 151 -8.19 33.99 -16.20
N ALA A 152 -8.21 33.00 -17.07
CA ALA A 152 -9.33 32.08 -17.25
C ALA A 152 -8.97 30.66 -16.78
N ASP A 153 -7.70 30.29 -16.90
CA ASP A 153 -7.22 28.93 -16.62
C ASP A 153 -6.05 28.95 -15.63
N VAL A 154 -6.18 28.16 -14.56
CA VAL A 154 -5.10 27.86 -13.61
C VAL A 154 -4.98 26.34 -13.49
N THR A 155 -3.81 25.81 -13.84
CA THR A 155 -3.52 24.36 -13.83
C THR A 155 -2.33 24.05 -12.92
N GLY A 156 -2.03 22.77 -12.70
CA GLY A 156 -0.82 22.36 -11.96
C GLY A 156 -0.90 22.58 -10.45
N THR A 157 -2.10 22.55 -9.87
CA THR A 157 -2.36 22.85 -8.45
C THR A 157 -2.27 21.64 -7.54
N GLU A 158 -1.80 20.48 -8.03
CA GLU A 158 -1.83 19.19 -7.32
C GLU A 158 -0.97 19.18 -6.06
N ASN A 159 0.05 20.05 -5.99
CA ASN A 159 0.96 20.17 -4.85
C ASN A 159 0.64 21.36 -3.94
N VAL A 160 -0.36 22.17 -4.28
CA VAL A 160 -0.67 23.39 -3.52
C VAL A 160 -1.25 23.02 -2.16
N ALA A 161 -0.49 23.32 -1.11
CA ALA A 161 -0.86 23.08 0.28
C ALA A 161 -1.49 24.31 0.96
N THR A 162 -1.19 25.50 0.47
CA THR A 162 -1.69 26.77 1.01
C THR A 162 -2.07 27.73 -0.11
N VAL A 163 -3.24 28.35 0.02
CA VAL A 163 -3.69 29.49 -0.80
C VAL A 163 -3.91 30.66 0.15
N GLN A 164 -3.12 31.72 0.00
CA GLN A 164 -3.16 32.89 0.86
C GLN A 164 -4.29 33.85 0.49
N LYS A 165 -4.51 34.85 1.34
CA LYS A 165 -5.54 35.88 1.17
C LYS A 165 -5.40 36.60 -0.18
N ASP A 166 -6.55 36.87 -0.81
CA ASP A 166 -6.69 37.66 -2.04
C ASP A 166 -5.86 37.17 -3.26
N ALA A 167 -5.32 35.95 -3.22
CA ALA A 167 -4.53 35.36 -4.29
C ALA A 167 -5.18 35.48 -5.69
N PHE A 168 -6.50 35.29 -5.78
CA PHE A 168 -7.30 35.34 -7.02
C PHE A 168 -8.34 36.47 -7.02
N ASN A 169 -8.24 37.44 -6.09
CA ASN A 169 -9.18 38.55 -6.01
C ASN A 169 -9.18 39.35 -7.33
N GLY A 170 -10.34 39.52 -7.98
CA GLY A 170 -10.45 40.22 -9.26
C GLY A 170 -10.12 39.38 -10.50
N CYS A 171 -9.84 38.07 -10.36
CA CYS A 171 -9.72 37.13 -11.48
C CYS A 171 -11.10 36.74 -12.03
N VAL A 172 -11.83 37.71 -12.60
CA VAL A 172 -13.25 37.55 -12.97
C VAL A 172 -13.53 36.57 -14.13
N LYS A 173 -12.49 36.15 -14.86
CA LYS A 173 -12.61 35.13 -15.92
C LYS A 173 -12.27 33.72 -15.43
N LEU A 174 -11.60 33.60 -14.28
CA LEU A 174 -11.29 32.33 -13.62
C LEU A 174 -12.53 31.91 -12.84
N LEU A 175 -13.49 31.30 -13.54
CA LEU A 175 -14.78 30.93 -12.94
C LEU A 175 -14.66 29.73 -12.00
N SER A 176 -13.66 28.88 -12.21
CA SER A 176 -13.49 27.61 -11.53
C SER A 176 -12.04 27.43 -11.10
N VAL A 177 -11.83 26.93 -9.89
CA VAL A 177 -10.50 26.55 -9.38
C VAL A 177 -10.51 25.11 -8.88
N ASN A 178 -9.41 24.40 -9.13
CA ASN A 178 -9.19 23.04 -8.65
C ASN A 178 -8.13 23.04 -7.55
N PHE A 179 -8.39 22.34 -6.45
CA PHE A 179 -7.41 22.06 -5.42
C PHE A 179 -7.51 20.61 -4.94
N TYR A 180 -6.40 20.07 -4.46
CA TYR A 180 -6.26 18.65 -4.17
C TYR A 180 -6.04 18.37 -2.69
N ALA A 181 -5.97 17.09 -2.33
CA ALA A 181 -5.78 16.62 -0.96
C ALA A 181 -4.66 17.30 -0.15
N PRO A 182 -3.53 17.76 -0.74
CA PRO A 182 -2.50 18.50 0.02
C PRO A 182 -2.96 19.85 0.59
N LEU A 183 -4.05 20.44 0.10
CA LEU A 183 -4.53 21.74 0.55
C LEU A 183 -4.99 21.68 2.01
N THR A 184 -4.22 22.30 2.90
CA THR A 184 -4.53 22.39 4.33
C THR A 184 -5.02 23.77 4.74
N LYS A 185 -4.71 24.82 3.96
CA LYS A 185 -5.09 26.20 4.25
C LYS A 185 -5.64 26.88 3.00
N LEU A 186 -6.90 27.32 3.06
CA LEU A 186 -7.54 28.16 2.05
C LEU A 186 -7.94 29.48 2.71
N LEU A 187 -7.16 30.53 2.49
CA LEU A 187 -7.38 31.86 3.06
C LEU A 187 -7.97 32.86 2.05
N ASP A 188 -7.88 32.56 0.76
CA ASP A 188 -8.63 33.29 -0.26
C ASP A 188 -10.14 33.05 -0.09
N SER A 189 -10.92 34.13 -0.08
CA SER A 189 -12.37 34.06 -0.04
C SER A 189 -13.00 33.48 -1.32
N LEU A 190 -12.23 33.39 -2.41
CA LEU A 190 -12.68 33.02 -3.75
C LEU A 190 -13.85 33.90 -4.21
N ALA A 191 -13.81 35.18 -3.85
CA ALA A 191 -14.89 36.15 -4.10
C ALA A 191 -15.20 36.38 -5.58
N SER A 192 -14.26 36.07 -6.48
CA SER A 192 -14.42 36.22 -7.94
C SER A 192 -14.77 34.91 -8.66
N GLN A 193 -14.67 33.77 -7.98
CA GLN A 193 -14.89 32.44 -8.55
C GLN A 193 -16.34 32.00 -8.29
N ASN A 194 -16.86 31.17 -9.19
CA ASN A 194 -18.20 30.58 -9.08
C ASN A 194 -18.14 29.14 -8.55
N ASN A 195 -17.06 28.41 -8.87
CA ASN A 195 -16.92 27.00 -8.54
C ASN A 195 -15.56 26.71 -7.88
N LEU A 196 -15.59 25.84 -6.88
CA LEU A 196 -14.43 25.21 -6.28
C LEU A 196 -14.56 23.71 -6.46
N PHE A 197 -13.60 23.08 -7.13
CA PHE A 197 -13.48 21.63 -7.20
C PHE A 197 -12.38 21.19 -6.25
N PHE A 198 -12.76 20.46 -5.21
CA PHE A 198 -11.88 20.05 -4.15
C PHE A 198 -11.74 18.52 -4.11
N HIS A 199 -10.54 18.06 -4.47
CA HIS A 199 -10.20 16.65 -4.64
C HIS A 199 -9.60 16.03 -3.35
N GLY A 200 -9.88 16.63 -2.18
CA GLY A 200 -9.51 16.09 -0.88
C GLY A 200 -10.59 15.22 -0.27
N THR A 201 -10.24 14.49 0.78
CA THR A 201 -11.17 13.66 1.57
C THR A 201 -11.72 14.38 2.80
N VAL A 202 -11.04 15.45 3.23
CA VAL A 202 -11.39 16.30 4.38
C VAL A 202 -11.14 17.76 4.01
N GLN A 203 -11.98 18.68 4.51
CA GLN A 203 -11.78 20.12 4.23
C GLN A 203 -10.43 20.61 4.77
N PRO A 204 -9.87 21.68 4.18
CA PRO A 204 -8.74 22.40 4.76
C PRO A 204 -8.97 22.75 6.23
N THR A 205 -7.92 22.65 7.05
CA THR A 205 -7.97 22.95 8.49
C THR A 205 -8.14 24.44 8.77
N THR A 206 -7.75 25.28 7.82
CA THR A 206 -7.94 26.73 7.88
C THR A 206 -8.73 27.20 6.66
N LEU A 207 -9.84 27.88 6.92
CA LEU A 207 -10.68 28.56 5.93
C LEU A 207 -10.59 30.09 6.13
N PRO A 208 -11.13 30.92 5.22
CA PRO A 208 -11.01 32.37 5.31
C PRO A 208 -11.61 32.94 6.60
N ASP A 209 -11.04 34.05 7.07
CA ASP A 209 -11.44 34.74 8.30
C ASP A 209 -12.93 35.16 8.26
N PRO A 210 -13.66 35.15 9.38
CA PRO A 210 -15.07 35.55 9.42
C PRO A 210 -15.37 36.97 8.91
N THR A 211 -14.40 37.89 8.91
CA THR A 211 -14.54 39.24 8.35
C THR A 211 -14.51 39.26 6.82
N THR A 212 -13.89 38.27 6.19
CA THR A 212 -13.88 38.04 4.74
C THR A 212 -14.16 36.56 4.47
N PRO A 213 -15.38 36.08 4.75
CA PRO A 213 -15.70 34.66 4.69
C PRO A 213 -15.58 34.14 3.26
N ILE A 214 -15.44 32.82 3.13
CA ILE A 214 -15.55 32.16 1.83
C ILE A 214 -16.83 32.61 1.11
N ASN A 215 -16.72 32.83 -0.20
CA ASN A 215 -17.81 33.27 -1.05
C ASN A 215 -19.05 32.37 -0.83
N ASN A 216 -20.11 32.94 -0.28
CA ASN A 216 -21.33 32.21 0.08
C ASN A 216 -22.15 31.74 -1.14
N LYS A 217 -21.76 32.15 -2.35
CA LYS A 217 -22.35 31.71 -3.63
C LYS A 217 -21.51 30.64 -4.34
N LEU A 218 -20.37 30.27 -3.76
CA LEU A 218 -19.46 29.30 -4.35
C LEU A 218 -20.10 27.91 -4.37
N LYS A 219 -20.09 27.27 -5.54
CA LYS A 219 -20.47 25.87 -5.68
C LYS A 219 -19.25 25.01 -5.40
N VAL A 220 -19.33 24.18 -4.36
CA VAL A 220 -18.21 23.32 -3.96
C VAL A 220 -18.47 21.91 -4.43
N PHE A 221 -17.65 21.44 -5.36
CA PHE A 221 -17.65 20.07 -5.86
C PHE A 221 -16.59 19.26 -5.14
N VAL A 222 -16.93 18.06 -4.68
CA VAL A 222 -16.05 17.19 -3.91
C VAL A 222 -16.11 15.75 -4.42
N THR A 223 -15.08 14.98 -4.10
CA THR A 223 -15.01 13.55 -4.45
C THR A 223 -15.99 12.70 -3.65
N ASP A 224 -16.25 11.48 -4.12
CA ASP A 224 -17.02 10.49 -3.35
C ASP A 224 -16.40 10.16 -2.00
N SER A 225 -15.07 10.26 -1.90
CA SER A 225 -14.30 10.02 -0.68
C SER A 225 -14.42 11.15 0.33
N TYR A 226 -14.96 12.31 -0.06
CA TYR A 226 -15.28 13.39 0.87
C TYR A 226 -16.57 13.05 1.63
N THR A 227 -16.46 12.84 2.94
CA THR A 227 -17.56 12.29 3.75
C THR A 227 -18.42 13.36 4.42
N ALA A 228 -17.91 14.58 4.59
CA ALA A 228 -18.69 15.68 5.15
C ALA A 228 -19.75 16.17 4.15
N GLY A 229 -20.92 16.56 4.66
CA GLY A 229 -21.98 17.16 3.83
C GLY A 229 -21.73 18.62 3.46
N THR A 230 -20.71 19.24 4.06
CA THR A 230 -20.39 20.66 3.88
C THR A 230 -18.89 20.90 3.71
N PHE A 231 -18.55 22.03 3.10
CA PHE A 231 -17.21 22.62 3.05
C PHE A 231 -17.29 24.02 3.67
N GLY A 232 -16.79 24.16 4.90
CA GLY A 232 -17.15 25.29 5.74
C GLY A 232 -18.67 25.35 5.94
N GLY A 233 -19.29 26.47 5.59
CA GLY A 233 -20.75 26.66 5.62
C GLY A 233 -21.49 26.30 4.32
N LEU A 234 -20.79 25.86 3.28
CA LEU A 234 -21.35 25.57 1.96
C LEU A 234 -21.70 24.10 1.82
N ILE A 235 -22.74 23.76 1.04
CA ILE A 235 -23.07 22.38 0.71
C ILE A 235 -21.97 21.81 -0.19
N ALA A 236 -21.49 20.62 0.16
CA ALA A 236 -20.53 19.88 -0.66
C ALA A 236 -21.29 19.01 -1.67
N LEU A 237 -21.08 19.27 -2.97
CA LEU A 237 -21.75 18.62 -4.09
C LEU A 237 -20.86 17.50 -4.63
N LYS A 238 -21.41 16.29 -4.77
CA LYS A 238 -20.69 15.16 -5.39
C LYS A 238 -21.06 15.05 -6.86
N ALA A 239 -20.07 15.07 -7.75
CA ALA A 239 -20.30 14.74 -9.15
C ALA A 239 -20.07 13.23 -9.33
N ASN A 240 -21.12 12.51 -9.73
CA ASN A 240 -21.04 11.08 -10.04
C ASN A 240 -20.44 10.83 -11.44
N CYS A 241 -19.43 11.61 -11.82
CA CYS A 241 -18.75 11.45 -13.10
C CYS A 241 -17.67 10.38 -12.97
N THR A 242 -17.45 9.62 -14.03
CA THR A 242 -16.32 8.68 -14.07
C THR A 242 -15.03 9.44 -14.31
N THR A 243 -13.88 8.81 -14.07
CA THR A 243 -12.56 9.38 -14.42
C THR A 243 -12.37 9.63 -15.92
N LEU A 244 -13.20 9.07 -16.79
CA LEU A 244 -13.22 9.39 -18.23
C LEU A 244 -14.18 10.52 -18.57
N GLN A 245 -14.70 11.20 -17.57
CA GLN A 245 -15.63 12.32 -17.70
C GLN A 245 -15.15 13.49 -16.85
N CYS A 246 -15.67 14.67 -17.15
CA CYS A 246 -15.54 15.85 -16.32
C CYS A 246 -16.91 16.52 -16.14
N VAL A 247 -17.01 17.38 -15.14
CA VAL A 247 -18.23 18.12 -14.79
C VAL A 247 -18.49 19.20 -15.83
N ASP A 248 -19.68 19.20 -16.41
CA ASP A 248 -20.11 20.22 -17.38
C ASP A 248 -20.51 21.52 -16.67
N ILE A 249 -19.56 22.44 -16.57
CA ILE A 249 -19.77 23.79 -16.05
C ILE A 249 -20.36 24.78 -17.05
N SER A 250 -20.60 24.37 -18.31
CA SER A 250 -21.20 25.25 -19.33
C SER A 250 -22.70 25.44 -19.09
N THR A 251 -23.33 24.52 -18.35
CA THR A 251 -24.72 24.68 -17.95
C THR A 251 -24.84 25.75 -16.86
N LYS A 252 -25.62 26.80 -17.12
CA LYS A 252 -26.06 27.73 -16.08
C LYS A 252 -26.84 26.93 -15.03
N ILE A 253 -26.19 26.57 -13.92
CA ILE A 253 -26.90 26.05 -12.75
C ILE A 253 -27.77 27.21 -12.25
N PRO A 254 -29.11 27.07 -12.20
CA PRO A 254 -30.00 28.14 -11.77
C PRO A 254 -29.57 28.69 -10.41
N ASP A 255 -29.60 30.01 -10.26
CA ASP A 255 -29.53 30.69 -8.96
C ASP A 255 -30.75 30.25 -8.12
N GLU A 256 -30.66 29.12 -7.43
CA GLU A 256 -31.59 28.81 -6.33
C GLU A 256 -30.83 28.87 -5.02
N ASN A 257 -31.05 29.96 -4.30
CA ASN A 257 -30.94 30.03 -2.86
C ASN A 257 -32.30 29.58 -2.30
N PRO A 258 -32.47 28.39 -1.70
CA PRO A 258 -33.72 28.05 -1.03
C PRO A 258 -33.61 28.36 0.47
N PRO A 259 -34.59 29.07 1.07
CA PRO A 259 -34.72 29.11 2.52
C PRO A 259 -35.24 27.77 3.04
N GLN A 260 -34.32 26.89 3.45
CA GLN A 260 -34.51 25.75 4.38
C GLN A 260 -35.69 24.75 4.12
N PRO A 261 -35.81 23.69 4.92
CA PRO A 261 -35.55 22.32 4.51
C PRO A 261 -36.80 21.62 3.94
N ALA A 262 -36.79 21.31 2.65
CA ALA A 262 -37.61 20.26 2.09
C ALA A 262 -36.85 19.64 0.91
N ALA A 263 -36.79 18.32 0.88
CA ALA A 263 -36.15 17.52 -0.16
C ALA A 263 -36.61 17.96 -1.56
N LYS A 264 -35.80 18.81 -2.21
CA LYS A 264 -35.86 19.06 -3.65
C LYS A 264 -34.72 18.27 -4.26
N THR A 265 -35.07 17.37 -5.16
CA THR A 265 -34.15 16.63 -6.03
C THR A 265 -33.23 17.63 -6.73
N GLU A 266 -31.99 17.78 -6.24
CA GLU A 266 -30.94 18.49 -6.96
C GLU A 266 -30.87 17.87 -8.36
N LYS A 267 -30.99 18.72 -9.39
CA LYS A 267 -30.81 18.28 -10.76
C LYS A 267 -29.38 17.75 -10.87
N ALA A 268 -29.23 16.45 -11.06
CA ALA A 268 -27.95 15.78 -11.13
C ALA A 268 -26.99 16.53 -12.07
N LEU A 269 -25.77 16.78 -11.58
CA LEU A 269 -24.69 17.38 -12.36
C LEU A 269 -24.49 16.60 -13.65
N LYS A 270 -24.33 17.33 -14.76
CA LYS A 270 -24.05 16.71 -16.04
C LYS A 270 -22.56 16.41 -16.16
N CYS A 271 -22.25 15.21 -16.62
CA CYS A 271 -20.90 14.77 -16.96
C CYS A 271 -20.75 14.80 -18.48
N VAL A 272 -19.59 15.25 -18.95
CA VAL A 272 -19.20 15.19 -20.37
C VAL A 272 -17.99 14.29 -20.51
N ASP A 273 -17.96 13.50 -21.59
CA ASP A 273 -16.86 12.58 -21.84
C ASP A 273 -15.58 13.35 -22.18
N CYS A 274 -14.46 12.90 -21.62
CA CYS A 274 -13.13 13.35 -21.99
C CYS A 274 -12.81 12.93 -23.43
N ASP A 275 -11.85 13.61 -24.06
CA ASP A 275 -11.17 13.04 -25.23
C ASP A 275 -10.62 11.65 -24.87
N SER A 276 -10.67 10.71 -25.82
CA SER A 276 -10.16 9.34 -25.67
C SER A 276 -8.75 9.19 -25.07
N LYS A 277 -7.91 10.23 -25.13
CA LYS A 277 -6.54 10.25 -24.60
C LYS A 277 -6.38 11.02 -23.30
N LYS A 278 -7.47 11.57 -22.76
CA LYS A 278 -7.46 12.37 -21.54
C LYS A 278 -8.37 11.76 -20.50
N MET A 279 -8.05 12.03 -19.24
CA MET A 279 -8.90 11.67 -18.10
C MET A 279 -8.90 12.80 -17.07
N SER A 280 -9.91 12.81 -16.22
CA SER A 280 -9.91 13.60 -14.99
C SER A 280 -9.28 12.77 -13.87
N VAL A 281 -8.80 13.46 -12.83
CA VAL A 281 -8.22 12.80 -11.64
C VAL A 281 -9.22 11.84 -10.99
N ASP A 282 -10.47 12.25 -10.85
CA ASP A 282 -11.51 11.51 -10.11
C ASP A 282 -12.95 11.75 -10.60
N GLY A 283 -13.14 12.30 -11.81
CA GLY A 283 -14.45 12.67 -12.35
C GLY A 283 -14.97 14.03 -11.85
N ASN A 284 -14.46 14.54 -10.73
CA ASN A 284 -14.93 15.75 -10.09
C ASN A 284 -14.15 16.99 -10.53
N ASN A 285 -13.54 16.99 -11.70
CA ASN A 285 -12.91 18.16 -12.29
C ASN A 285 -13.82 18.71 -13.40
N TYR A 286 -13.75 20.00 -13.71
CA TYR A 286 -14.44 20.60 -14.86
C TYR A 286 -13.70 20.45 -16.20
N TYR A 287 -12.45 19.96 -16.18
CA TYR A 287 -11.70 19.59 -17.37
C TYR A 287 -10.94 18.27 -17.19
N CYS A 288 -10.52 17.68 -18.30
CA CYS A 288 -9.69 16.47 -18.32
C CYS A 288 -8.22 16.88 -18.51
N GLU A 289 -7.42 16.71 -17.47
CA GLU A 289 -6.07 17.27 -17.35
C GLU A 289 -4.95 16.25 -17.53
N ILE A 290 -5.23 14.98 -17.22
CA ILE A 290 -4.25 13.93 -17.32
C ILE A 290 -4.19 13.47 -18.77
N ASP A 291 -3.09 13.77 -19.44
CA ASP A 291 -2.78 13.25 -20.77
C ASP A 291 -2.20 11.83 -20.66
N MET A 292 -2.91 10.86 -21.23
CA MET A 292 -2.54 9.46 -21.24
C MET A 292 -1.88 9.04 -22.56
N THR A 293 -1.68 9.96 -23.51
CA THR A 293 -1.27 9.66 -24.89
C THR A 293 -0.04 8.77 -24.97
N GLU A 294 1.01 9.09 -24.22
CA GLU A 294 2.26 8.33 -24.27
C GLU A 294 2.12 6.96 -23.60
N CYS A 295 1.41 6.90 -22.48
CA CYS A 295 1.14 5.68 -21.72
C CYS A 295 0.28 4.69 -22.53
N ILE A 296 -0.78 5.16 -23.21
CA ILE A 296 -1.65 4.28 -24.00
C ILE A 296 -0.91 3.70 -25.22
N LYS A 297 0.09 4.40 -25.77
CA LYS A 297 0.93 3.84 -26.85
C LYS A 297 1.70 2.61 -26.40
N THR A 298 2.19 2.59 -25.16
CA THR A 298 2.94 1.45 -24.62
C THR A 298 2.02 0.36 -24.04
N HIS A 299 0.79 0.72 -23.66
CA HIS A 299 -0.22 -0.19 -23.14
C HIS A 299 -1.50 -0.18 -23.99
N THR A 300 -1.45 -0.78 -25.19
CA THR A 300 -2.52 -0.70 -26.21
C THR A 300 -3.89 -1.25 -25.77
N ASP A 301 -3.91 -2.12 -24.77
CA ASP A 301 -5.12 -2.70 -24.19
C ASP A 301 -5.64 -1.94 -22.95
N CYS A 302 -4.98 -0.83 -22.62
CA CYS A 302 -5.30 -0.01 -21.48
C CYS A 302 -6.23 1.13 -21.85
N ARG A 303 -7.28 1.30 -21.05
CA ARG A 303 -8.25 2.40 -21.16
C ARG A 303 -7.92 3.58 -20.24
N ILE A 304 -7.34 3.30 -19.07
CA ILE A 304 -6.91 4.33 -18.11
C ILE A 304 -5.46 4.06 -17.74
N CYS A 305 -4.55 4.97 -18.08
CA CYS A 305 -3.11 4.74 -17.99
C CYS A 305 -2.45 5.96 -17.34
N THR A 306 -1.80 5.78 -16.20
CA THR A 306 -1.14 6.86 -15.46
C THR A 306 0.25 6.42 -15.02
N LYS A 307 1.24 7.32 -15.12
CA LYS A 307 2.64 7.04 -14.73
C LYS A 307 3.20 5.74 -15.33
N GLU A 308 2.92 5.49 -16.62
CA GLU A 308 3.34 4.27 -17.35
C GLU A 308 2.78 2.96 -16.78
N LYS A 309 1.64 3.02 -16.08
CA LYS A 309 0.95 1.84 -15.55
C LYS A 309 -0.49 1.84 -15.97
N CYS A 310 -0.98 0.68 -16.42
CA CYS A 310 -2.40 0.54 -16.66
C CYS A 310 -3.18 0.45 -15.35
N GLN A 311 -4.27 1.20 -15.27
CA GLN A 311 -5.19 1.24 -14.15
C GLN A 311 -6.53 0.61 -14.47
N LYS A 312 -6.98 0.64 -15.73
CA LYS A 312 -8.18 -0.05 -16.20
C LYS A 312 -8.02 -0.51 -17.64
N CYS A 313 -8.42 -1.73 -17.91
CA CYS A 313 -8.39 -2.31 -19.25
C CYS A 313 -9.59 -1.89 -20.10
N VAL A 314 -9.49 -2.14 -21.42
CA VAL A 314 -10.65 -2.16 -22.31
C VAL A 314 -11.64 -3.25 -21.88
N ILE A 315 -12.93 -3.11 -22.24
CA ILE A 315 -14.09 -3.86 -21.71
C ILE A 315 -14.04 -5.40 -21.96
N SER A 316 -13.01 -5.93 -22.62
CA SER A 316 -12.81 -7.37 -22.86
C SER A 316 -11.65 -8.00 -22.10
N LYS A 317 -10.86 -7.20 -21.38
CA LYS A 317 -9.61 -7.62 -20.72
C LYS A 317 -9.64 -7.35 -19.22
N TYR A 318 -8.79 -8.07 -18.51
CA TYR A 318 -8.67 -8.05 -17.06
C TYR A 318 -7.33 -7.46 -16.66
N LEU A 319 -7.35 -6.54 -15.69
CA LEU A 319 -6.13 -5.96 -15.17
C LEU A 319 -5.44 -6.95 -14.23
N GLU A 320 -4.25 -7.39 -14.59
CA GLU A 320 -3.35 -8.15 -13.72
C GLU A 320 -2.16 -7.28 -13.39
N GLU A 321 -2.10 -6.81 -12.14
CA GLU A 321 -1.15 -5.78 -11.69
C GLU A 321 -1.30 -4.49 -12.52
N ASP A 322 -0.43 -4.25 -13.51
CA ASP A 322 -0.47 -3.10 -14.42
C ASP A 322 -0.65 -3.49 -15.91
N THR A 323 -0.92 -4.78 -16.17
CA THR A 323 -0.98 -5.33 -17.52
C THR A 323 -2.36 -5.91 -17.82
N CYS A 324 -2.90 -5.59 -19.00
CA CYS A 324 -4.20 -6.09 -19.43
C CYS A 324 -4.08 -7.45 -20.12
N LYS A 325 -4.77 -8.45 -19.57
CA LYS A 325 -4.75 -9.83 -20.07
C LYS A 325 -6.14 -10.32 -20.40
N GLN A 326 -6.25 -11.17 -21.43
CA GLN A 326 -7.53 -11.81 -21.79
C GLN A 326 -7.92 -12.89 -20.77
N THR A 327 -6.92 -13.56 -20.22
CA THR A 327 -7.02 -14.62 -19.21
C THR A 327 -6.01 -14.35 -18.10
N CYS A 328 -6.43 -14.52 -16.85
CA CYS A 328 -5.53 -14.38 -15.71
C CYS A 328 -4.48 -15.47 -15.69
N SER A 329 -3.27 -15.12 -15.24
CA SER A 329 -2.15 -16.05 -15.13
C SER A 329 -2.31 -16.99 -13.92
N ASP A 330 -1.49 -18.04 -13.87
CA ASP A 330 -1.47 -18.96 -12.73
C ASP A 330 -1.23 -18.22 -11.40
N GLY A 331 -2.03 -18.54 -10.40
CA GLY A 331 -2.05 -17.90 -9.09
C GLY A 331 -3.02 -16.72 -9.01
N TYR A 332 -3.89 -16.53 -10.00
CA TYR A 332 -4.92 -15.49 -10.00
C TYR A 332 -6.31 -16.08 -10.29
N TYR A 333 -7.35 -15.37 -9.84
CA TYR A 333 -8.74 -15.61 -10.23
C TYR A 333 -9.32 -14.39 -10.93
N LYS A 334 -10.32 -14.64 -11.77
CA LYS A 334 -10.98 -13.63 -12.59
C LYS A 334 -12.12 -12.98 -11.81
N ASP A 335 -12.05 -11.67 -11.62
CA ASP A 335 -13.16 -10.85 -11.14
C ASP A 335 -13.89 -10.21 -12.33
N THR A 336 -15.09 -10.69 -12.61
CA THR A 336 -15.92 -10.20 -13.72
C THR A 336 -16.67 -8.92 -13.42
N THR A 337 -16.74 -8.50 -12.15
CA THR A 337 -17.41 -7.28 -11.73
C THR A 337 -16.48 -6.08 -11.92
N GLU A 338 -15.25 -6.20 -11.42
CA GLU A 338 -14.24 -5.14 -11.49
C GLU A 338 -13.30 -5.27 -12.71
N PHE A 339 -13.45 -6.34 -13.50
CA PHE A 339 -12.56 -6.66 -14.62
C PHE A 339 -11.08 -6.74 -14.20
N MET A 340 -10.81 -7.43 -13.10
CA MET A 340 -9.46 -7.60 -12.54
C MET A 340 -9.05 -9.08 -12.41
N CYS A 341 -7.75 -9.33 -12.42
CA CYS A 341 -7.15 -10.60 -12.02
C CYS A 341 -6.62 -10.45 -10.60
N ASN A 342 -7.30 -11.09 -9.64
CA ASN A 342 -6.99 -11.00 -8.22
C ASN A 342 -6.14 -12.19 -7.78
N LYS A 343 -5.12 -11.94 -6.98
CA LYS A 343 -4.15 -12.96 -6.58
C LYS A 343 -4.75 -13.96 -5.59
N CYS A 344 -4.51 -15.25 -5.84
CA CYS A 344 -4.85 -16.31 -4.90
C CYS A 344 -4.05 -16.16 -3.60
N LYS A 345 -4.70 -16.47 -2.47
CA LYS A 345 -4.07 -16.38 -1.14
C LYS A 345 -2.98 -17.43 -0.93
N ASP A 346 -3.21 -18.64 -1.43
CA ASP A 346 -2.23 -19.72 -1.40
C ASP A 346 -1.33 -19.61 -2.65
N GLU A 347 -0.05 -19.33 -2.45
CA GLU A 347 0.93 -19.19 -3.54
C GLU A 347 1.13 -20.48 -4.34
N LYS A 348 0.74 -21.63 -3.78
CA LYS A 348 0.83 -22.96 -4.38
C LYS A 348 -0.44 -23.28 -5.17
N CYS A 349 -1.46 -22.43 -5.04
CA CYS A 349 -2.66 -22.50 -5.84
C CYS A 349 -2.44 -21.91 -7.23
N LYS A 350 -2.93 -22.62 -8.24
CA LYS A 350 -2.91 -22.22 -9.65
C LYS A 350 -4.17 -21.44 -10.01
N THR A 351 -5.33 -21.91 -9.59
CA THR A 351 -6.60 -21.19 -9.77
C THR A 351 -7.44 -21.30 -8.51
N CYS A 352 -8.02 -20.20 -8.06
CA CYS A 352 -8.88 -20.12 -6.89
C CYS A 352 -10.24 -19.49 -7.22
N GLY A 353 -11.20 -19.64 -6.31
CA GLY A 353 -12.49 -18.93 -6.37
C GLY A 353 -12.39 -17.52 -5.79
N ALA A 354 -13.48 -16.76 -5.91
CA ALA A 354 -13.60 -15.42 -5.30
C ALA A 354 -13.65 -15.47 -3.76
N ASP A 355 -13.99 -16.62 -3.18
CA ASP A 355 -13.88 -16.96 -1.76
C ASP A 355 -12.45 -17.28 -1.31
N LEU A 356 -11.48 -17.22 -2.24
CA LEU A 356 -10.07 -17.54 -2.04
C LEU A 356 -9.80 -19.03 -1.75
N GLU A 357 -10.78 -19.90 -1.96
CA GLU A 357 -10.59 -21.34 -1.89
C GLU A 357 -9.87 -21.84 -3.15
N CYS A 358 -8.88 -22.72 -2.99
CA CYS A 358 -8.14 -23.23 -4.15
C CYS A 358 -8.96 -24.28 -4.89
N ILE A 359 -8.97 -24.17 -6.22
CA ILE A 359 -9.66 -25.07 -7.14
C ILE A 359 -8.65 -26.01 -7.82
N GLU A 360 -7.48 -25.49 -8.22
CA GLU A 360 -6.41 -26.26 -8.87
C GLU A 360 -5.06 -25.82 -8.29
N CYS A 361 -4.20 -26.78 -7.95
CA CYS A 361 -2.86 -26.52 -7.45
C CYS A 361 -1.84 -26.43 -8.58
N LYS A 362 -0.74 -25.70 -8.35
CA LYS A 362 0.41 -25.66 -9.25
C LYS A 362 1.06 -27.04 -9.34
N ASP A 363 1.92 -27.22 -10.34
CA ASP A 363 2.61 -28.49 -10.55
C ASP A 363 3.33 -28.97 -9.28
N ASN A 364 3.36 -30.30 -9.10
CA ASN A 364 3.87 -31.01 -7.93
C ASN A 364 3.14 -30.77 -6.61
N HIS A 365 1.97 -30.13 -6.61
CA HIS A 365 1.13 -29.97 -5.43
C HIS A 365 -0.26 -30.58 -5.66
N PHE A 366 -0.90 -31.01 -4.57
CA PHE A 366 -2.18 -31.72 -4.59
C PHE A 366 -3.21 -30.93 -3.78
N LEU A 367 -4.45 -30.89 -4.26
CA LEU A 367 -5.52 -30.20 -3.54
C LEU A 367 -6.04 -31.08 -2.40
N ILE A 368 -6.03 -30.55 -1.18
CA ILE A 368 -6.64 -31.22 -0.01
C ILE A 368 -8.14 -30.92 -0.02
N GLU A 369 -8.94 -31.95 -0.34
CA GLU A 369 -10.35 -31.81 -0.72
C GLU A 369 -11.21 -31.05 0.28
N ASP A 370 -11.07 -31.33 1.58
CA ASP A 370 -11.86 -30.74 2.65
C ASP A 370 -11.46 -29.29 2.96
N THR A 371 -10.17 -28.97 2.81
CA THR A 371 -9.63 -27.67 3.26
C THR A 371 -9.47 -26.67 2.11
N LYS A 372 -9.58 -27.14 0.86
CA LYS A 372 -9.36 -26.36 -0.36
C LYS A 372 -8.00 -25.64 -0.38
N LYS A 373 -6.98 -26.28 0.19
CA LYS A 373 -5.59 -25.81 0.20
C LYS A 373 -4.71 -26.77 -0.58
N CYS A 374 -3.60 -26.26 -1.09
CA CYS A 374 -2.60 -27.10 -1.70
C CYS A 374 -1.67 -27.70 -0.64
N THR A 375 -1.14 -28.89 -0.91
CA THR A 375 -0.05 -29.47 -0.14
C THR A 375 1.18 -28.55 -0.16
N THR A 376 2.10 -28.76 0.78
CA THR A 376 3.39 -28.06 0.81
C THR A 376 4.45 -28.71 -0.10
N ASP A 377 4.21 -29.95 -0.49
CA ASP A 377 5.09 -30.78 -1.30
C ASP A 377 4.26 -31.76 -2.15
N SER A 378 4.93 -32.70 -2.82
CA SER A 378 4.31 -33.69 -3.70
C SER A 378 3.63 -34.86 -2.96
N THR A 379 3.48 -34.77 -1.64
CA THR A 379 2.90 -35.82 -0.78
C THR A 379 1.66 -35.33 -0.04
N CYS A 380 0.76 -36.27 0.26
CA CYS A 380 -0.42 -35.97 1.05
C CYS A 380 -0.11 -36.06 2.55
N PRO A 381 -0.69 -35.17 3.38
CA PRO A 381 -0.52 -35.23 4.83
C PRO A 381 -1.14 -36.51 5.42
N ALA A 382 -0.72 -36.88 6.63
CA ALA A 382 -1.29 -38.03 7.33
C ALA A 382 -2.81 -37.91 7.47
N GLY A 383 -3.52 -39.03 7.32
CA GLY A 383 -4.98 -39.07 7.25
C GLY A 383 -5.55 -38.82 5.84
N TYR A 384 -4.71 -38.72 4.81
CA TYR A 384 -5.12 -38.62 3.41
C TYR A 384 -4.31 -39.57 2.52
N TYR A 385 -4.92 -40.02 1.42
CA TYR A 385 -4.22 -40.74 0.35
C TYR A 385 -4.17 -39.90 -0.93
N LYS A 386 -3.18 -40.19 -1.76
CA LYS A 386 -2.91 -39.47 -3.01
C LYS A 386 -3.74 -40.05 -4.16
N GLU A 387 -4.53 -39.22 -4.82
CA GLU A 387 -5.23 -39.55 -6.06
C GLU A 387 -4.59 -38.82 -7.24
N GLU A 388 -3.69 -39.50 -7.95
CA GLU A 388 -2.85 -38.93 -9.02
C GLU A 388 -3.68 -38.37 -10.19
N THR A 389 -4.71 -39.10 -10.64
CA THR A 389 -5.53 -38.71 -11.80
C THR A 389 -6.29 -37.41 -11.53
N ALA A 390 -6.77 -37.21 -10.30
CA ALA A 390 -7.50 -36.01 -9.92
C ALA A 390 -6.58 -34.89 -9.39
N LYS A 391 -5.29 -35.18 -9.15
CA LYS A 391 -4.34 -34.32 -8.42
C LYS A 391 -4.87 -33.86 -7.05
N LYS A 392 -5.47 -34.76 -6.28
CA LYS A 392 -6.06 -34.46 -4.96
C LYS A 392 -5.52 -35.36 -3.85
N CYS A 393 -5.58 -34.85 -2.63
CA CYS A 393 -5.46 -35.61 -1.40
C CYS A 393 -6.87 -35.88 -0.85
N VAL A 394 -7.27 -37.15 -0.88
CA VAL A 394 -8.59 -37.60 -0.44
C VAL A 394 -8.49 -38.13 0.98
N LYS A 395 -9.44 -37.74 1.82
CA LYS A 395 -9.41 -38.08 3.24
C LYS A 395 -9.60 -39.57 3.47
N CYS A 396 -8.79 -40.13 4.35
CA CYS A 396 -8.98 -41.50 4.81
C CYS A 396 -10.29 -41.64 5.58
N GLY A 397 -10.86 -42.86 5.59
CA GLY A 397 -12.01 -43.18 6.43
C GLY A 397 -11.75 -42.94 7.92
N SER A 398 -12.82 -42.94 8.72
CA SER A 398 -12.79 -42.66 10.16
C SER A 398 -11.70 -43.47 10.90
N ASN A 399 -10.97 -42.79 11.79
CA ASN A 399 -9.90 -43.38 12.62
C ASN A 399 -8.72 -43.99 11.85
N CYS A 400 -8.59 -43.71 10.55
CA CYS A 400 -7.48 -44.18 9.74
C CYS A 400 -6.37 -43.14 9.61
N LYS A 401 -5.13 -43.54 9.88
CA LYS A 401 -3.94 -42.68 9.81
C LYS A 401 -3.24 -42.75 8.45
N VAL A 402 -3.13 -43.94 7.87
CA VAL A 402 -2.56 -44.16 6.53
C VAL A 402 -3.51 -45.07 5.78
N CYS A 403 -3.91 -44.66 4.59
CA CYS A 403 -4.80 -45.43 3.74
C CYS A 403 -4.34 -45.42 2.28
N THR A 404 -4.87 -46.37 1.52
CA THR A 404 -4.96 -46.32 0.07
C THR A 404 -6.42 -46.01 -0.31
N LYS A 405 -6.71 -45.98 -1.62
CA LYS A 405 -8.09 -45.83 -2.12
C LYS A 405 -9.06 -46.86 -1.54
N ASP A 406 -8.61 -48.10 -1.33
CA ASP A 406 -9.47 -49.24 -1.00
C ASP A 406 -9.29 -49.76 0.43
N ALA A 407 -8.30 -49.28 1.18
CA ALA A 407 -7.94 -49.87 2.46
C ALA A 407 -7.30 -48.89 3.43
N CYS A 408 -7.66 -48.97 4.71
CA CYS A 408 -6.82 -48.43 5.78
C CYS A 408 -5.66 -49.39 6.06
N THR A 409 -4.43 -48.88 6.12
CA THR A 409 -3.23 -49.68 6.43
C THR A 409 -2.68 -49.42 7.83
N SER A 410 -3.07 -48.30 8.47
CA SER A 410 -2.76 -48.06 9.88
C SER A 410 -3.79 -47.15 10.54
N CYS A 411 -4.13 -47.46 11.79
CA CYS A 411 -5.11 -46.72 12.57
C CYS A 411 -4.50 -45.54 13.33
N THR A 412 -5.34 -44.60 13.77
CA THR A 412 -4.95 -43.56 14.74
C THR A 412 -4.55 -44.20 16.07
N THR A 413 -3.90 -43.44 16.94
CA THR A 413 -3.35 -43.99 18.19
C THR A 413 -4.41 -44.60 19.09
N ASP A 414 -5.58 -43.99 19.15
CA ASP A 414 -6.77 -44.32 19.96
C ASP A 414 -7.74 -45.30 19.28
N SER A 415 -7.28 -46.05 18.28
CA SER A 415 -8.08 -47.03 17.56
C SER A 415 -7.31 -48.32 17.29
N TYR A 416 -8.04 -49.37 16.91
CA TYR A 416 -7.50 -50.68 16.60
C TYR A 416 -8.07 -51.21 15.30
N TYR A 417 -7.30 -52.09 14.66
CA TYR A 417 -7.66 -52.72 13.39
C TYR A 417 -8.71 -53.80 13.61
N VAL A 418 -9.76 -53.78 12.81
CA VAL A 418 -10.80 -54.82 12.76
C VAL A 418 -10.73 -55.47 11.37
N ASP A 419 -10.93 -56.79 11.29
CA ASP A 419 -10.83 -57.53 10.03
C ASP A 419 -11.61 -56.85 8.88
N ARG A 420 -10.97 -56.75 7.70
CA ARG A 420 -11.38 -56.00 6.47
C ARG A 420 -10.99 -54.52 6.40
N ASN A 421 -9.75 -54.17 6.78
CA ASN A 421 -9.16 -52.84 6.52
C ASN A 421 -9.87 -51.66 7.18
N GLU A 422 -10.53 -51.90 8.31
CA GLU A 422 -11.31 -50.91 9.05
C GLU A 422 -10.68 -50.65 10.44
N CYS A 423 -10.67 -49.38 10.86
CA CYS A 423 -10.19 -48.97 12.17
C CYS A 423 -11.35 -48.54 13.07
N LYS A 424 -11.48 -49.21 14.21
CA LYS A 424 -12.51 -48.88 15.21
C LYS A 424 -11.86 -48.18 16.40
N ALA A 425 -12.46 -47.08 16.86
CA ALA A 425 -12.04 -46.40 18.06
C ALA A 425 -12.06 -47.33 19.28
N CYS A 426 -11.16 -47.11 20.23
CA CYS A 426 -11.20 -47.79 21.52
C CYS A 426 -12.53 -47.50 22.24
N SER A 427 -12.99 -48.44 23.05
CA SER A 427 -14.27 -48.28 23.76
C SER A 427 -14.24 -47.07 24.69
N GLU A 428 -15.27 -46.23 24.61
CA GLU A 428 -15.49 -45.11 25.54
C GLU A 428 -15.66 -45.60 27.00
N SER A 429 -16.05 -46.86 27.19
CA SER A 429 -16.13 -47.47 28.53
C SER A 429 -14.75 -47.62 29.20
N ILE A 430 -13.65 -47.61 28.43
CA ILE A 430 -12.29 -47.58 28.97
C ILE A 430 -11.75 -46.15 28.86
N THR A 431 -12.15 -45.31 29.82
CA THR A 431 -11.74 -43.91 29.88
C THR A 431 -10.21 -43.79 29.87
N ASN A 432 -9.68 -42.83 29.10
CA ASN A 432 -8.26 -42.61 28.90
C ASN A 432 -7.50 -43.78 28.24
N CYS A 433 -8.16 -44.67 27.49
CA CYS A 433 -7.42 -45.60 26.64
C CYS A 433 -6.84 -44.89 25.40
N GLY A 434 -5.53 -45.02 25.20
CA GLY A 434 -4.78 -44.37 24.13
C GLY A 434 -4.25 -45.32 23.06
N LYS A 435 -4.43 -46.64 23.22
CA LYS A 435 -4.29 -47.72 22.22
C LYS A 435 -4.94 -48.99 22.77
N CYS A 436 -5.68 -49.71 21.94
CA CYS A 436 -6.38 -50.94 22.31
C CYS A 436 -6.15 -52.05 21.27
N THR A 437 -6.48 -53.28 21.64
CA THR A 437 -6.53 -54.45 20.75
C THR A 437 -7.97 -54.91 20.49
N SER A 438 -8.92 -54.47 21.32
CA SER A 438 -10.35 -54.70 21.15
C SER A 438 -11.16 -53.63 21.92
N GLN A 439 -12.49 -53.69 21.83
CA GLN A 439 -13.39 -52.88 22.67
C GLN A 439 -13.24 -53.13 24.19
N LYS A 440 -12.58 -54.21 24.61
CA LYS A 440 -12.44 -54.58 26.03
C LYS A 440 -11.01 -54.52 26.53
N GLU A 441 -10.02 -54.36 25.64
CA GLU A 441 -8.61 -54.46 25.99
C GLU A 441 -7.83 -53.23 25.56
N CYS A 442 -7.40 -52.44 26.54
CA CYS A 442 -6.46 -51.35 26.40
C CYS A 442 -5.01 -51.84 26.60
N THR A 443 -4.14 -51.49 25.67
CA THR A 443 -2.72 -51.84 25.69
C THR A 443 -1.81 -50.63 25.97
N LYS A 444 -2.35 -49.41 25.87
CA LYS A 444 -1.65 -48.18 26.25
C LYS A 444 -2.66 -47.14 26.67
N CYS A 445 -2.46 -46.53 27.84
CA CYS A 445 -3.30 -45.42 28.27
C CYS A 445 -2.84 -44.07 27.67
N SER A 446 -3.79 -43.16 27.50
CA SER A 446 -3.57 -41.79 27.07
C SER A 446 -2.78 -41.00 28.13
N LYS A 447 -1.83 -40.17 27.66
CA LYS A 447 -1.04 -39.18 28.40
C LYS A 447 -1.01 -39.34 29.94
N GLY A 448 0.04 -39.99 30.45
CA GLY A 448 0.32 -40.05 31.89
C GLY A 448 -0.36 -41.18 32.66
N ASN A 449 -1.53 -41.64 32.21
CA ASN A 449 -2.27 -42.73 32.85
C ASN A 449 -1.52 -44.09 32.75
N LEU A 450 -1.85 -44.98 33.68
CA LEU A 450 -1.27 -46.30 33.92
C LEU A 450 -2.33 -47.38 33.68
N ILE A 451 -1.93 -48.52 33.14
CA ILE A 451 -2.83 -49.67 32.93
C ILE A 451 -3.02 -50.37 34.29
N LYS A 452 -4.22 -50.34 34.87
CA LYS A 452 -4.51 -51.10 36.10
C LYS A 452 -4.70 -52.58 35.80
N ASP A 453 -5.56 -52.83 34.83
CA ASP A 453 -5.82 -54.10 34.20
C ASP A 453 -6.16 -53.78 32.74
N LYS A 454 -6.17 -54.76 31.83
CA LYS A 454 -6.45 -54.51 30.41
C LYS A 454 -7.78 -53.78 30.17
N THR A 455 -8.67 -53.66 31.16
CA THR A 455 -9.98 -53.01 31.04
C THR A 455 -10.02 -51.61 31.64
N LYS A 456 -8.95 -51.14 32.30
CA LYS A 456 -8.97 -49.86 33.03
C LYS A 456 -7.64 -49.12 33.02
N CYS A 457 -7.71 -47.84 32.65
CA CYS A 457 -6.63 -46.88 32.82
C CYS A 457 -6.88 -46.01 34.06
N VAL A 458 -5.85 -45.78 34.86
CA VAL A 458 -5.90 -44.99 36.10
C VAL A 458 -4.77 -43.97 36.11
N ASP A 459 -4.96 -42.84 36.79
CA ASP A 459 -3.92 -41.82 36.94
C ASP A 459 -2.79 -42.28 37.89
N THR A 460 -3.18 -42.99 38.95
CA THR A 460 -2.32 -43.54 40.00
C THR A 460 -2.74 -44.97 40.33
N CYS A 461 -1.77 -45.81 40.64
CA CYS A 461 -2.07 -47.20 41.01
C CYS A 461 -2.77 -47.24 42.37
N PRO A 462 -3.85 -48.03 42.49
CA PRO A 462 -4.55 -48.19 43.76
C PRO A 462 -3.68 -48.94 44.78
N ASP A 463 -4.08 -48.90 46.06
CA ASP A 463 -3.42 -49.68 47.11
C ASP A 463 -3.30 -51.16 46.72
N LYS A 464 -2.22 -51.80 47.20
CA LYS A 464 -1.70 -53.11 46.76
C LYS A 464 -1.06 -53.15 45.37
N PHE A 465 -0.93 -52.02 44.67
CA PHE A 465 -0.22 -51.96 43.38
C PHE A 465 0.80 -50.82 43.34
N TYR A 466 1.88 -51.03 42.58
CA TYR A 466 2.88 -49.99 42.28
C TYR A 466 3.03 -49.81 40.76
N SER A 467 3.55 -48.67 40.34
CA SER A 467 3.76 -48.38 38.91
C SER A 467 5.07 -49.01 38.42
N ALA A 468 4.97 -49.98 37.51
CA ALA A 468 6.11 -50.53 36.76
C ALA A 468 5.83 -50.42 35.26
N ASN A 469 6.73 -49.80 34.48
CA ASN A 469 6.61 -49.71 33.01
C ASN A 469 5.22 -49.25 32.51
N LYS A 470 4.59 -48.27 33.18
CA LYS A 470 3.24 -47.74 32.88
C LYS A 470 2.08 -48.72 33.16
N VAL A 471 2.31 -49.77 33.93
CA VAL A 471 1.32 -50.77 34.37
C VAL A 471 1.31 -50.84 35.90
N CYS A 472 0.13 -50.98 36.50
CA CYS A 472 0.00 -51.24 37.93
C CYS A 472 0.28 -52.71 38.20
N THR A 473 1.38 -52.97 38.89
CA THR A 473 1.85 -54.31 39.24
C THR A 473 1.54 -54.57 40.71
N GLU A 474 1.04 -55.75 41.04
CA GLU A 474 0.63 -56.10 42.40
C GLU A 474 1.84 -56.16 43.36
N CYS A 475 1.65 -55.72 44.60
CA CYS A 475 2.61 -55.87 45.69
C CYS A 475 2.72 -57.34 46.14
N GLU A 476 3.79 -57.70 46.85
CA GLU A 476 3.86 -59.02 47.51
C GLU A 476 2.71 -59.19 48.51
N GLN A 477 2.23 -60.44 48.68
CA GLN A 477 0.94 -60.77 49.34
C GLN A 477 0.75 -60.19 50.75
N SER A 478 1.83 -59.91 51.48
CA SER A 478 1.79 -59.36 52.84
C SER A 478 1.89 -57.83 52.90
N CYS A 479 1.89 -57.13 51.76
CA CYS A 479 2.10 -55.69 51.70
C CYS A 479 0.85 -54.89 51.31
N LYS A 480 0.53 -53.82 52.07
CA LYS A 480 -0.59 -52.92 51.77
C LYS A 480 -0.22 -51.85 50.75
N ARG A 481 0.98 -51.24 50.86
CA ARG A 481 1.51 -50.29 49.86
C ARG A 481 2.99 -50.55 49.61
N CYS A 482 3.36 -50.68 48.35
CA CYS A 482 4.74 -50.89 47.91
C CYS A 482 5.14 -49.85 46.85
N VAL A 483 6.44 -49.63 46.69
CA VAL A 483 6.99 -48.72 45.66
C VAL A 483 7.65 -49.47 44.51
N GLU A 484 8.13 -50.69 44.77
CA GLU A 484 8.65 -51.63 43.78
C GLU A 484 8.58 -53.07 44.30
N ALA A 485 8.89 -54.05 43.44
CA ALA A 485 8.88 -55.46 43.80
C ALA A 485 9.74 -55.72 45.06
N GLY A 486 9.16 -56.41 46.05
CA GLY A 486 9.83 -56.75 47.31
C GLY A 486 10.07 -55.59 48.27
N LYS A 487 9.64 -54.35 47.97
CA LYS A 487 9.79 -53.18 48.86
C LYS A 487 8.46 -52.64 49.32
N CYS A 488 7.99 -53.19 50.44
CA CYS A 488 6.82 -52.69 51.14
C CYS A 488 7.14 -51.41 51.91
N THR A 489 6.20 -50.47 51.88
CA THR A 489 6.26 -49.19 52.61
C THR A 489 5.19 -49.09 53.69
N GLU A 490 4.13 -49.88 53.58
CA GLU A 490 3.04 -49.94 54.55
C GLU A 490 2.49 -51.37 54.62
N CYS A 491 2.43 -51.94 55.82
CA CYS A 491 1.86 -53.25 56.08
C CYS A 491 0.35 -53.16 56.39
N PRO A 492 -0.41 -54.26 56.24
CA PRO A 492 -1.77 -54.36 56.79
C PRO A 492 -1.80 -54.02 58.29
N ASP A 493 -2.96 -53.61 58.81
CA ASP A 493 -3.06 -52.98 60.15
C ASP A 493 -2.57 -53.87 61.33
N ASN A 494 -2.48 -55.19 61.14
CA ASN A 494 -2.04 -56.16 62.15
C ASN A 494 -0.59 -56.64 62.00
N ASP A 495 0.14 -56.11 61.01
CA ASP A 495 1.50 -56.51 60.67
C ASP A 495 2.46 -55.32 60.81
N ILE A 496 3.74 -55.60 61.06
CA ILE A 496 4.77 -54.57 61.27
C ILE A 496 5.81 -54.60 60.17
N LEU A 497 6.24 -53.42 59.70
CA LEU A 497 7.22 -53.30 58.61
C LEU A 497 8.66 -53.41 59.12
N LEU A 498 9.43 -54.35 58.60
CA LEU A 498 10.88 -54.40 58.80
C LEU A 498 11.56 -53.43 57.81
N LEU A 499 12.12 -52.33 58.32
CA LEU A 499 12.61 -51.23 57.47
C LEU A 499 13.80 -51.60 56.59
N ASP A 500 14.69 -52.48 57.06
CA ASP A 500 15.90 -52.87 56.32
C ASP A 500 15.60 -53.84 55.16
N THR A 501 14.63 -54.74 55.34
CA THR A 501 14.22 -55.73 54.33
C THR A 501 13.06 -55.26 53.48
N GLY A 502 12.30 -54.25 53.91
CA GLY A 502 11.08 -53.81 53.24
C GLY A 502 9.97 -54.87 53.27
N LYS A 503 10.00 -55.81 54.22
CA LYS A 503 9.01 -56.90 54.34
C LYS A 503 8.10 -56.69 55.54
N CYS A 504 6.85 -57.13 55.39
CA CYS A 504 5.90 -57.17 56.49
C CYS A 504 6.06 -58.46 57.28
N GLN A 505 6.19 -58.33 58.59
CA GLN A 505 6.15 -59.45 59.52
C GLN A 505 4.77 -59.48 60.18
N SER A 506 4.22 -60.69 60.32
CA SER A 506 2.93 -60.84 60.94
C SER A 506 2.97 -60.54 62.44
N GLY A 507 2.00 -59.75 62.90
CA GLY A 507 1.94 -59.26 64.27
C GLY A 507 2.57 -57.87 64.45
N THR A 508 2.25 -57.24 65.58
CA THR A 508 2.64 -55.85 65.89
C THR A 508 3.95 -55.75 66.67
N GLU A 509 4.66 -56.86 66.88
CA GLU A 509 5.91 -56.93 67.64
C GLU A 509 7.12 -57.12 66.73
N CYS A 510 8.21 -56.41 67.05
CA CYS A 510 9.45 -56.54 66.29
C CYS A 510 10.15 -57.86 66.64
N PRO A 511 10.71 -58.57 65.64
CA PRO A 511 11.52 -59.75 65.89
C PRO A 511 12.80 -59.40 66.65
N ASN A 512 13.43 -60.41 67.25
CA ASN A 512 14.70 -60.26 67.95
C ASN A 512 15.75 -59.61 67.04
N GLY A 513 16.45 -58.60 67.57
CA GLY A 513 17.44 -57.82 66.81
C GLY A 513 16.88 -56.55 66.15
N TYR A 514 15.62 -56.19 66.43
CA TYR A 514 14.98 -54.96 65.95
C TYR A 514 14.28 -54.20 67.08
N SER A 515 14.14 -52.88 66.94
CA SER A 515 13.38 -52.01 67.84
C SER A 515 12.26 -51.30 67.09
N LYS A 516 11.13 -51.02 67.78
CA LYS A 516 10.04 -50.25 67.19
C LYS A 516 10.50 -48.81 66.94
N ASP A 517 10.15 -48.28 65.78
CA ASP A 517 10.21 -46.84 65.48
C ASP A 517 9.21 -46.08 66.38
N THR A 518 9.40 -44.77 66.48
CA THR A 518 8.56 -43.80 67.21
C THR A 518 7.06 -43.90 66.92
N THR A 519 6.67 -44.39 65.73
CA THR A 519 5.27 -44.59 65.32
C THR A 519 4.67 -45.93 65.78
N GLY A 520 5.49 -46.86 66.26
CA GLY A 520 5.08 -48.23 66.64
C GLY A 520 4.73 -49.16 65.48
N LYS A 521 4.77 -48.68 64.22
CA LYS A 521 4.37 -49.43 63.01
C LYS A 521 5.53 -49.98 62.17
N LYS A 522 6.78 -49.69 62.58
CA LYS A 522 7.99 -50.08 61.85
C LYS A 522 9.03 -50.60 62.81
N CYS A 523 9.84 -51.54 62.35
CA CYS A 523 10.97 -52.12 63.06
C CYS A 523 12.28 -51.68 62.43
N ILE A 524 13.15 -51.06 63.22
CA ILE A 524 14.49 -50.62 62.84
C ILE A 524 15.48 -51.68 63.35
N LYS A 525 16.38 -52.14 62.50
CA LYS A 525 17.41 -53.12 62.89
C LYS A 525 18.34 -52.52 63.94
N CYS A 526 18.54 -53.22 65.05
CA CYS A 526 19.48 -52.80 66.08
C CYS A 526 20.90 -52.85 65.51
N ILE A 527 21.63 -51.74 65.63
CA ILE A 527 23.03 -51.66 65.22
C ILE A 527 23.88 -52.00 66.45
N HIS A 528 24.62 -53.10 66.41
CA HIS A 528 25.63 -53.38 67.42
C HIS A 528 26.79 -52.39 67.26
N PHE A 529 26.89 -51.43 68.18
CA PHE A 529 28.18 -50.85 68.52
C PHE A 529 28.77 -51.74 69.62
N LEU A 530 29.98 -52.25 69.37
CA LEU A 530 30.77 -53.08 70.29
C LEU A 530 30.91 -52.42 71.67
#